data_AF-A0AAW6HAF2-F1
#
_entry.id   AF-A0AAW6HAF2-F1
#
_cell.length_a   1.000
_cell.length_b   1.000
_cell.length_c   1.000
_cell.angle_alpha   90.00
_cell.angle_beta   90.00
_cell.angle_gamma   90.00
#
_symmetry.space_group_name_H-M   'P 1'
#
loop_
_entity.id
_entity.type
_entity.pdbx_description
1 polymer ?
#
loop_
_entity_poly.entity_id
_entity_poly.type
_entity_poly.pdbx_seq_one_letter_code
_entity_poly.pdbx_strand_id
1 'polypeptide(L)'
;MKTIYTVFLLLLLLSCTSSSEKLAWEIANNSQTNKKELTRFLEHYKTNKDKDKYKAACFLIENMPNKYSINGKEQKIYDIDIVKADSLIKSLEHSFFLKEKSPYLKNYTFEQFCEYILPYRVADESLQYYWKWDCSRKFEKQCTNDIIQTAQNINAQIKIELSPEFYKDTLKSYSSIIKTGYGKCDDRTALVTMALRSVGIPAAFEFVPYWGSNNNGHSFVSIILPDNKIYPLQNTDKQANGDYYLSRKTPKIYRKMYSIQDLAKHIDNIPELFRHNDLLDVTKLHNIGSCDVTVSTNINKEKENFLSVFSPKRWVPVAFSSSQTFHHIGTGNIYNVDRNKEAIDLGDGIVYLPTHWVNEEASPIGSPIIVSEDSVREIKPDTKHLERVVCKRKFPLNMRIVDFSKLMIMGVFEGANKADFSDATELYKITKTPESKMQKIEISAEKAYRYIRYRKPKGTFSIAEFCLYQSDEKLLPFHPIACDAIYEDSTMLNIFDGQPLTYYQVSGGIDLWVGVDLYKPVKISKIGFAPRNDDNAIVSTDTYELFYWQDQWISLGRKRPIGDSVVYDNVPQKALLWLRNLTKGREERPFTYENGKQIWW
;
A
#
# COMPACT_ATOMS: atom_id res chain seq x y z
N MET A 1 34.04 -22.60 24.53
CA MET A 1 34.40 -23.02 23.15
C MET A 1 33.41 -22.35 22.20
N LYS A 2 33.52 -21.12 21.67
CA LYS A 2 34.61 -20.24 21.21
C LYS A 2 35.51 -20.83 20.13
N THR A 3 35.06 -20.82 18.87
CA THR A 3 35.95 -20.83 17.70
C THR A 3 35.27 -20.18 16.46
N ILE A 4 35.63 -18.90 16.23
CA ILE A 4 35.98 -18.25 14.94
C ILE A 4 34.87 -18.07 13.86
N TYR A 5 34.29 -16.87 13.80
CA TYR A 5 33.82 -16.22 12.57
C TYR A 5 34.50 -14.84 12.45
N THR A 6 35.71 -14.81 11.89
CA THR A 6 36.34 -13.56 11.42
C THR A 6 37.48 -13.91 10.47
N VAL A 7 37.31 -13.74 9.15
CA VAL A 7 38.43 -13.57 8.18
C VAL A 7 37.97 -12.75 6.95
N PHE A 8 38.60 -11.57 6.80
CA PHE A 8 39.04 -10.80 5.62
C PHE A 8 38.06 -10.48 4.47
N LEU A 9 37.74 -9.23 4.14
CA LEU A 9 38.55 -8.02 3.81
C LEU A 9 39.31 -8.10 2.46
N LEU A 10 38.78 -7.32 1.50
CA LEU A 10 39.41 -6.69 0.32
C LEU A 10 40.39 -7.51 -0.55
N LEU A 11 39.96 -7.83 -1.77
CA LEU A 11 40.82 -7.85 -2.97
C LEU A 11 39.96 -7.46 -4.19
N LEU A 12 40.03 -6.18 -4.54
CA LEU A 12 39.44 -5.59 -5.73
C LEU A 12 40.40 -5.75 -6.91
N LEU A 13 39.81 -6.10 -8.07
CA LEU A 13 40.35 -5.96 -9.43
C LEU A 13 41.30 -7.09 -9.90
N LEU A 14 40.72 -8.28 -10.14
CA LEU A 14 40.99 -9.23 -11.25
C LEU A 14 40.49 -10.68 -10.97
N SER A 15 39.79 -10.94 -9.86
CA SER A 15 39.44 -12.30 -9.38
C SER A 15 37.95 -12.67 -9.31
N CYS A 16 37.02 -11.79 -9.72
CA CYS A 16 35.59 -11.97 -9.40
C CYS A 16 34.96 -13.28 -9.90
N THR A 17 35.49 -13.91 -10.95
CA THR A 17 34.97 -15.21 -11.44
C THR A 17 35.35 -16.38 -10.55
N SER A 18 36.52 -16.36 -9.90
CA SER A 18 36.96 -17.47 -9.05
C SER A 18 36.32 -17.44 -7.66
N SER A 19 35.99 -16.25 -7.14
CA SER A 19 35.27 -16.11 -5.86
C SER A 19 33.80 -16.53 -5.99
N SER A 20 33.10 -16.07 -7.02
CA SER A 20 31.70 -16.44 -7.30
C SER A 20 31.55 -17.93 -7.57
N GLU A 21 32.42 -18.51 -8.41
CA GLU A 21 32.43 -19.95 -8.65
C GLU A 21 32.62 -20.74 -7.34
N LYS A 22 33.60 -20.35 -6.53
CA LYS A 22 33.87 -21.03 -5.25
C LYS A 22 32.65 -21.01 -4.33
N LEU A 23 32.01 -19.85 -4.18
CA LEU A 23 30.84 -19.67 -3.32
C LEU A 23 29.64 -20.49 -3.81
N ALA A 24 29.37 -20.48 -5.12
CA ALA A 24 28.31 -21.28 -5.73
C ALA A 24 28.49 -22.78 -5.45
N TRP A 25 29.72 -23.29 -5.62
CA TRP A 25 30.03 -24.70 -5.33
C TRP A 25 29.98 -25.02 -3.84
N GLU A 26 30.39 -24.10 -2.97
CA GLU A 26 30.29 -24.26 -1.52
C GLU A 26 28.81 -24.39 -1.09
N ILE A 27 27.95 -23.48 -1.55
CA ILE A 27 26.50 -23.51 -1.29
C ILE A 27 25.88 -24.81 -1.83
N ALA A 28 26.19 -25.19 -3.07
CA ALA A 28 25.69 -26.42 -3.66
C ALA A 28 26.10 -27.67 -2.86
N ASN A 29 27.36 -27.74 -2.43
CA ASN A 29 27.90 -28.89 -1.71
C ASN A 29 27.43 -28.99 -0.26
N ASN A 30 27.10 -27.86 0.36
CA ASN A 30 26.63 -27.77 1.74
C ASN A 30 25.10 -27.88 1.86
N SER A 31 24.35 -27.89 0.75
CA SER A 31 22.91 -28.16 0.76
C SER A 31 22.64 -29.56 1.33
N GLN A 32 21.86 -29.64 2.41
CA GLN A 32 21.60 -30.89 3.12
C GLN A 32 20.64 -31.82 2.35
N THR A 33 19.67 -31.23 1.66
CA THR A 33 18.52 -31.95 1.08
C THR A 33 18.58 -32.05 -0.45
N ASN A 34 19.31 -31.14 -1.11
CA ASN A 34 19.21 -30.96 -2.57
C ASN A 34 20.56 -30.84 -3.29
N LYS A 35 21.68 -31.17 -2.62
CA LYS A 35 23.03 -31.16 -3.19
C LYS A 35 23.11 -31.73 -4.61
N LYS A 36 22.52 -32.90 -4.83
CA LYS A 36 22.57 -33.60 -6.13
C LYS A 36 22.01 -32.77 -7.29
N GLU A 37 20.92 -32.03 -7.07
CA GLU A 37 20.34 -31.18 -8.11
C GLU A 37 21.20 -29.94 -8.35
N LEU A 38 21.69 -29.30 -7.29
CA LEU A 38 22.51 -28.08 -7.39
C LEU A 38 23.86 -28.35 -8.06
N THR A 39 24.56 -29.43 -7.70
CA THR A 39 25.82 -29.79 -8.35
C THR A 39 25.60 -30.22 -9.80
N ARG A 40 24.54 -31.00 -10.09
CA ARG A 40 24.18 -31.37 -11.47
C ARG A 40 23.96 -30.14 -12.36
N PHE A 41 23.32 -29.10 -11.84
CA PHE A 41 23.11 -27.84 -12.55
C PHE A 41 24.45 -27.14 -12.87
N LEU A 42 25.36 -27.02 -11.91
CA LEU A 42 26.67 -26.38 -12.11
C LEU A 42 27.57 -27.20 -13.06
N GLU A 43 27.60 -28.53 -12.92
CA GLU A 43 28.38 -29.44 -13.78
C GLU A 43 27.96 -29.37 -15.24
N HIS A 44 26.65 -29.28 -15.49
CA HIS A 44 26.08 -29.14 -16.83
C HIS A 44 26.74 -27.97 -17.58
N TYR A 45 26.84 -26.80 -16.96
CA TYR A 45 27.42 -25.63 -17.62
C TYR A 45 28.95 -25.58 -17.56
N LYS A 46 29.57 -26.13 -16.52
CA LYS A 46 31.04 -26.22 -16.43
C LYS A 46 31.63 -27.03 -17.58
N THR A 47 30.94 -28.09 -17.99
CA THR A 47 31.40 -29.02 -19.05
C THR A 47 31.08 -28.53 -20.47
N ASN A 48 30.02 -27.73 -20.64
CA ASN A 48 29.57 -27.22 -21.94
C ASN A 48 30.45 -26.11 -22.57
N LYS A 49 31.53 -25.67 -21.90
CA LYS A 49 32.52 -24.65 -22.33
C LYS A 49 31.95 -23.24 -22.61
N ASP A 50 30.67 -22.98 -22.37
CA ASP A 50 30.06 -21.64 -22.41
C ASP A 50 30.33 -20.90 -21.10
N LYS A 51 31.30 -19.97 -21.14
CA LYS A 51 31.73 -19.23 -19.95
C LYS A 51 30.64 -18.32 -19.39
N ASP A 52 29.77 -17.76 -20.23
CA ASP A 52 28.74 -16.83 -19.77
C ASP A 52 27.58 -17.59 -19.12
N LYS A 53 27.16 -18.72 -19.71
CA LYS A 53 26.16 -19.60 -19.09
C LYS A 53 26.67 -20.19 -17.77
N TYR A 54 27.95 -20.56 -17.69
CA TYR A 54 28.53 -21.02 -16.43
C TYR A 54 28.55 -19.93 -15.35
N LYS A 55 28.97 -18.70 -15.69
CA LYS A 55 28.89 -17.55 -14.78
C LYS A 55 27.45 -17.29 -14.30
N ALA A 56 26.48 -17.33 -15.21
CA ALA A 56 25.06 -17.17 -14.89
C ALA A 56 24.55 -18.30 -13.96
N ALA A 57 24.99 -19.54 -14.17
CA ALA A 57 24.68 -20.66 -13.29
C ALA A 57 25.26 -20.45 -11.88
N CYS A 58 26.53 -20.02 -11.77
CA CYS A 58 27.14 -19.67 -10.48
C CYS A 58 26.38 -18.54 -9.79
N PHE A 59 26.03 -17.47 -10.52
CA PHE A 59 25.24 -16.35 -10.00
C PHE A 59 23.89 -16.80 -9.42
N LEU A 60 23.20 -17.74 -10.09
CA LEU A 60 21.92 -18.26 -9.60
C LEU A 60 22.08 -19.01 -8.27
N ILE A 61 23.11 -19.86 -8.15
CA ILE A 61 23.32 -20.67 -6.95
C ILE A 61 23.86 -19.84 -5.79
N GLU A 62 24.82 -18.94 -6.04
CA GLU A 62 25.45 -18.17 -4.96
C GLU A 62 24.46 -17.25 -4.23
N ASN A 63 23.42 -16.78 -4.93
CA ASN A 63 22.39 -15.89 -4.40
C ASN A 63 21.09 -16.60 -3.99
N MET A 64 21.05 -17.93 -4.05
CA MET A 64 19.88 -18.75 -3.72
C MET A 64 19.55 -18.93 -2.21
N PRO A 65 20.50 -18.92 -1.26
CA PRO A 65 20.25 -19.40 0.11
C PRO A 65 19.02 -18.81 0.83
N ASN A 66 18.74 -17.52 0.61
CA ASN A 66 17.63 -16.81 1.26
C ASN A 66 16.38 -16.67 0.38
N LYS A 67 16.30 -17.39 -0.75
CA LYS A 67 15.13 -17.36 -1.63
C LYS A 67 14.13 -18.40 -1.16
N TYR A 68 12.93 -17.96 -0.79
CA TYR A 68 11.89 -18.83 -0.23
C TYR A 68 10.49 -18.41 -0.67
N SER A 69 9.53 -19.29 -0.45
CA SER A 69 8.10 -18.97 -0.51
C SER A 69 7.41 -19.42 0.78
N ILE A 70 6.21 -18.90 1.05
CA ILE A 70 5.43 -19.30 2.22
C ILE A 70 4.28 -20.20 1.77
N ASN A 71 4.20 -21.40 2.35
CA ASN A 71 3.13 -22.35 2.04
C ASN A 71 1.82 -22.06 2.80
N GLY A 72 0.76 -22.83 2.53
CA GLY A 72 -0.54 -22.66 3.18
C GLY A 72 -0.58 -22.93 4.69
N LYS A 73 0.56 -23.31 5.31
CA LYS A 73 0.73 -23.49 6.75
C LYS A 73 1.66 -22.42 7.35
N GLU A 74 1.91 -21.33 6.63
CA GLU A 74 2.80 -20.23 7.03
C GLU A 74 4.28 -20.64 7.21
N GLN A 75 4.70 -21.75 6.60
CA GLN A 75 6.08 -22.23 6.67
C GLN A 75 6.88 -21.76 5.47
N LYS A 76 8.12 -21.32 5.71
CA LYS A 76 9.09 -20.99 4.66
C LYS A 76 9.56 -22.27 3.98
N ILE A 77 9.48 -22.29 2.65
CA ILE A 77 10.08 -23.31 1.78
C ILE A 77 11.19 -22.64 1.00
N TYR A 78 12.44 -22.99 1.31
CA TYR A 78 13.61 -22.43 0.67
C TYR A 78 13.90 -23.13 -0.67
N ASP A 79 14.23 -22.34 -1.68
CA ASP A 79 14.51 -22.83 -3.02
C ASP A 79 15.71 -23.78 -3.03
N ILE A 80 16.73 -23.48 -2.23
CA ILE A 80 17.93 -24.32 -2.08
C ILE A 80 17.61 -25.77 -1.73
N ASP A 81 16.47 -26.02 -1.08
CA ASP A 81 16.03 -27.37 -0.67
C ASP A 81 15.20 -28.10 -1.73
N ILE A 82 14.60 -27.40 -2.69
CA ILE A 82 13.57 -27.99 -3.56
C ILE A 82 13.80 -27.79 -5.07
N VAL A 83 14.69 -26.87 -5.48
CA VAL A 83 14.90 -26.58 -6.90
C VAL A 83 15.38 -27.79 -7.68
N LYS A 84 14.95 -27.91 -8.94
CA LYS A 84 15.37 -29.02 -9.82
C LYS A 84 16.32 -28.53 -10.90
N ALA A 85 17.40 -29.26 -11.15
CA ALA A 85 18.42 -28.87 -12.11
C ALA A 85 17.82 -28.71 -13.52
N ASP A 86 16.98 -29.65 -13.96
CA ASP A 86 16.35 -29.59 -15.29
C ASP A 86 15.48 -28.33 -15.47
N SER A 87 14.83 -27.87 -14.38
CA SER A 87 14.05 -26.64 -14.41
C SER A 87 14.93 -25.40 -14.48
N LEU A 88 16.04 -25.37 -13.73
CA LEU A 88 17.02 -24.29 -13.79
C LEU A 88 17.71 -24.22 -15.16
N ILE A 89 18.11 -25.36 -15.73
CA ILE A 89 18.66 -25.46 -17.09
C ILE A 89 17.67 -24.86 -18.09
N LYS A 90 16.41 -25.32 -18.09
CA LYS A 90 15.38 -24.78 -19.00
C LYS A 90 15.18 -23.27 -18.85
N SER A 91 15.13 -22.77 -17.62
CA SER A 91 14.98 -21.34 -17.35
C SER A 91 16.19 -20.52 -17.83
N LEU A 92 17.41 -21.02 -17.59
CA LEU A 92 18.65 -20.38 -18.02
C LEU A 92 18.74 -20.37 -19.55
N GLU A 93 18.53 -21.50 -20.21
CA GLU A 93 18.53 -21.58 -21.67
C GLU A 93 17.53 -20.62 -22.31
N HIS A 94 16.31 -20.53 -21.77
CA HIS A 94 15.33 -19.57 -22.26
C HIS A 94 15.79 -18.11 -22.07
N SER A 95 16.45 -17.81 -20.95
CA SER A 95 16.98 -16.47 -20.69
C SER A 95 18.10 -16.11 -21.68
N PHE A 96 18.99 -17.05 -22.00
CA PHE A 96 20.03 -16.85 -23.02
C PHE A 96 19.45 -16.76 -24.44
N PHE A 97 18.41 -17.53 -24.76
CA PHE A 97 17.65 -17.35 -26.00
C PHE A 97 17.11 -15.92 -26.12
N LEU A 98 16.53 -15.37 -25.05
CA LEU A 98 16.09 -13.96 -25.04
C LEU A 98 17.28 -13.00 -25.20
N LYS A 99 18.41 -13.23 -24.51
CA LYS A 99 19.62 -12.41 -24.64
C LYS A 99 20.13 -12.34 -26.08
N GLU A 100 20.04 -13.44 -26.83
CA GLU A 100 20.47 -13.52 -28.22
C GLU A 100 19.45 -12.95 -29.22
N LYS A 101 18.16 -13.17 -28.99
CA LYS A 101 17.10 -12.90 -29.98
C LYS A 101 16.30 -11.63 -29.71
N SER A 102 16.23 -11.17 -28.47
CA SER A 102 15.44 -9.99 -28.10
C SER A 102 16.02 -8.72 -28.74
N PRO A 103 15.20 -7.87 -29.37
CA PRO A 103 15.65 -6.57 -29.86
C PRO A 103 16.01 -5.62 -28.71
N TYR A 104 15.48 -5.84 -27.51
CA TYR A 104 15.66 -4.94 -26.36
C TYR A 104 17.00 -5.13 -25.66
N LEU A 105 17.55 -6.34 -25.64
CA LEU A 105 18.66 -6.71 -24.73
C LEU A 105 20.07 -6.36 -25.24
N LYS A 106 20.20 -5.81 -26.46
CA LYS A 106 21.50 -5.59 -27.13
C LYS A 106 22.46 -4.69 -26.35
N ASN A 107 21.94 -3.70 -25.64
CA ASN A 107 22.74 -2.66 -24.97
C ASN A 107 22.84 -2.86 -23.45
N TYR A 108 22.37 -4.00 -22.92
CA TYR A 108 22.41 -4.28 -21.48
C TYR A 108 23.71 -5.00 -21.10
N THR A 109 24.21 -4.71 -19.91
CA THR A 109 25.37 -5.42 -19.36
C THR A 109 25.02 -6.85 -18.96
N PHE A 110 26.03 -7.70 -18.77
CA PHE A 110 25.82 -9.06 -18.29
C PHE A 110 25.20 -9.08 -16.88
N GLU A 111 25.57 -8.13 -16.02
CA GLU A 111 25.04 -7.98 -14.66
C GLU A 111 23.56 -7.59 -14.69
N GLN A 112 23.17 -6.63 -15.54
CA GLN A 112 21.76 -6.28 -15.74
C GLN A 112 20.95 -7.48 -16.26
N PHE A 113 21.51 -8.27 -17.18
CA PHE A 113 20.90 -9.51 -17.64
C PHE A 113 20.72 -10.52 -16.51
N CYS A 114 21.76 -10.76 -15.70
CA CYS A 114 21.74 -11.66 -14.55
C CYS A 114 20.71 -11.26 -13.50
N GLU A 115 20.49 -9.97 -13.31
CA GLU A 115 19.57 -9.45 -12.29
C GLU A 115 18.12 -9.38 -12.79
N TYR A 116 17.90 -8.94 -14.03
CA TYR A 116 16.57 -8.55 -14.51
C TYR A 116 15.95 -9.50 -15.53
N ILE A 117 16.67 -10.49 -16.06
CA ILE A 117 16.12 -11.46 -17.04
C ILE A 117 16.36 -12.91 -16.60
N LEU A 118 17.58 -13.22 -16.19
CA LEU A 118 18.02 -14.56 -15.82
C LEU A 118 17.21 -15.23 -14.70
N PRO A 119 16.81 -14.56 -13.60
CA PRO A 119 16.22 -15.23 -12.44
C PRO A 119 14.96 -16.03 -12.79
N TYR A 120 14.79 -17.20 -12.18
CA TYR A 120 13.63 -18.07 -12.35
C TYR A 120 12.43 -17.67 -11.46
N ARG A 121 12.63 -16.64 -10.62
CA ARG A 121 11.63 -16.05 -9.73
C ARG A 121 11.78 -14.52 -9.70
N VAL A 122 10.76 -13.82 -9.23
CA VAL A 122 10.69 -12.36 -9.14
C VAL A 122 10.82 -11.86 -7.71
N ALA A 123 10.02 -12.42 -6.80
CA ALA A 123 9.94 -12.05 -5.39
C ALA A 123 9.73 -13.35 -4.58
N ASP A 124 8.89 -13.33 -3.55
CA ASP A 124 8.71 -14.44 -2.61
C ASP A 124 7.57 -15.41 -3.02
N GLU A 125 7.23 -15.48 -4.32
CA GLU A 125 6.12 -16.29 -4.84
C GLU A 125 6.43 -17.79 -4.76
N SER A 126 5.38 -18.62 -4.73
CA SER A 126 5.58 -20.08 -4.80
C SER A 126 6.29 -20.47 -6.10
N LEU A 127 7.33 -21.29 -5.95
CA LEU A 127 8.20 -21.70 -7.04
C LEU A 127 7.44 -22.44 -8.15
N GLN A 128 7.41 -21.82 -9.34
CA GLN A 128 6.90 -22.42 -10.56
C GLN A 128 7.84 -22.06 -11.71
N TYR A 129 8.17 -23.04 -12.54
CA TYR A 129 9.20 -22.83 -13.56
C TYR A 129 8.61 -22.42 -14.91
N TYR A 130 7.31 -22.68 -15.13
CA TYR A 130 6.75 -22.62 -16.46
C TYR A 130 6.24 -21.25 -16.90
N TRP A 131 6.23 -20.26 -15.99
CA TRP A 131 5.73 -18.92 -16.28
C TRP A 131 6.54 -18.22 -17.37
N LYS A 132 7.85 -18.48 -17.52
CA LYS A 132 8.67 -17.83 -18.56
C LYS A 132 8.11 -18.12 -19.95
N TRP A 133 7.93 -19.38 -20.29
CA TRP A 133 7.39 -19.76 -21.61
C TRP A 133 5.90 -19.48 -21.75
N ASP A 134 5.11 -19.61 -20.67
CA ASP A 134 3.68 -19.33 -20.75
C ASP A 134 3.37 -17.84 -20.94
N CYS A 135 4.03 -16.98 -20.16
CA CYS A 135 3.96 -15.53 -20.36
C CYS A 135 4.49 -15.12 -21.74
N SER A 136 5.63 -15.66 -22.17
CA SER A 136 6.22 -15.33 -23.48
C SER A 136 5.20 -15.56 -24.60
N ARG A 137 4.58 -16.76 -24.66
CA ARG A 137 3.52 -17.05 -25.65
C ARG A 137 2.30 -16.15 -25.52
N LYS A 138 1.90 -15.82 -24.29
CA LYS A 138 0.71 -14.99 -24.02
C LYS A 138 0.90 -13.54 -24.45
N PHE A 139 2.11 -13.01 -24.31
CA PHE A 139 2.39 -11.58 -24.44
C PHE A 139 3.24 -11.19 -25.66
N GLU A 140 3.72 -12.16 -26.45
CA GLU A 140 4.51 -11.92 -27.67
C GLU A 140 3.81 -10.96 -28.65
N LYS A 141 2.48 -11.04 -28.77
CA LYS A 141 1.69 -10.18 -29.69
C LYS A 141 1.66 -8.71 -29.28
N GLN A 142 2.06 -8.38 -28.05
CA GLN A 142 2.13 -7.01 -27.54
C GLN A 142 3.49 -6.36 -27.81
N CYS A 143 4.49 -7.14 -28.26
CA CYS A 143 5.83 -6.68 -28.55
C CYS A 143 5.88 -5.74 -29.76
N THR A 144 6.58 -4.62 -29.59
CA THR A 144 6.88 -3.64 -30.63
C THR A 144 8.39 -3.35 -30.66
N ASN A 145 8.85 -2.47 -31.55
CA ASN A 145 10.27 -2.06 -31.54
C ASN A 145 10.62 -1.13 -30.37
N ASP A 146 9.63 -0.60 -29.65
CA ASP A 146 9.81 0.28 -28.50
C ASP A 146 9.59 -0.49 -27.19
N ILE A 147 10.59 -0.46 -26.31
CA ILE A 147 10.57 -1.18 -25.03
C ILE A 147 9.50 -0.64 -24.07
N ILE A 148 9.30 0.69 -24.04
CA ILE A 148 8.31 1.35 -23.17
C ILE A 148 6.91 1.08 -23.69
N GLN A 149 6.68 1.23 -24.99
CA GLN A 149 5.38 0.94 -25.58
C GLN A 149 5.00 -0.53 -25.38
N THR A 150 5.95 -1.45 -25.54
CA THR A 150 5.73 -2.87 -25.27
C THR A 150 5.38 -3.11 -23.81
N ALA A 151 6.11 -2.48 -22.88
CA ALA A 151 5.85 -2.62 -21.45
C ALA A 151 4.45 -2.11 -21.06
N GLN A 152 4.03 -0.96 -21.61
CA GLN A 152 2.69 -0.41 -21.43
C GLN A 152 1.61 -1.34 -22.01
N ASN A 153 1.81 -1.88 -23.21
CA ASN A 153 0.89 -2.81 -23.85
C ASN A 153 0.68 -4.06 -22.98
N ILE A 154 1.76 -4.66 -22.46
CA ILE A 154 1.70 -5.82 -21.58
C ILE A 154 1.00 -5.48 -20.27
N ASN A 155 1.35 -4.36 -19.65
CA ASN A 155 0.72 -3.92 -18.40
C ASN A 155 -0.81 -3.75 -18.56
N ALA A 156 -1.26 -3.21 -19.70
CA ALA A 156 -2.68 -3.04 -20.00
C ALA A 156 -3.44 -4.36 -20.24
N GLN A 157 -2.76 -5.44 -20.64
CA GLN A 157 -3.38 -6.77 -20.81
C GLN A 157 -3.54 -7.52 -19.48
N ILE A 158 -2.80 -7.15 -18.43
CA ILE A 158 -2.86 -7.82 -17.13
C ILE A 158 -3.94 -7.17 -16.27
N LYS A 159 -5.09 -7.84 -16.23
CA LYS A 159 -6.26 -7.47 -15.41
C LYS A 159 -6.41 -8.47 -14.28
N ILE A 160 -6.20 -8.01 -13.05
CA ILE A 160 -6.57 -8.74 -11.84
C ILE A 160 -7.48 -7.85 -10.99
N GLU A 161 -8.47 -8.46 -10.36
CA GLU A 161 -9.33 -7.80 -9.40
C GLU A 161 -8.63 -7.76 -8.03
N LEU A 162 -8.47 -6.55 -7.50
CA LEU A 162 -7.86 -6.33 -6.20
C LEU A 162 -8.94 -6.39 -5.11
N SER A 163 -8.80 -7.31 -4.16
CA SER A 163 -9.72 -7.42 -3.03
C SER A 163 -8.99 -7.27 -1.68
N PRO A 164 -9.50 -6.43 -0.76
CA PRO A 164 -8.96 -6.32 0.60
C PRO A 164 -8.99 -7.61 1.42
N GLU A 165 -9.84 -8.58 1.04
CA GLU A 165 -9.95 -9.88 1.71
C GLU A 165 -8.64 -10.67 1.64
N PHE A 166 -7.85 -10.48 0.57
CA PHE A 166 -6.58 -11.17 0.34
C PHE A 166 -5.36 -10.43 0.91
N TYR A 167 -5.54 -9.32 1.63
CA TYR A 167 -4.40 -8.52 2.13
C TYR A 167 -3.57 -9.23 3.21
N LYS A 168 -4.08 -10.31 3.81
CA LYS A 168 -3.32 -11.17 4.73
C LYS A 168 -2.63 -12.33 4.02
N ASP A 169 -2.92 -12.56 2.75
CA ASP A 169 -2.35 -13.68 2.01
C ASP A 169 -0.86 -13.43 1.71
N THR A 170 -0.13 -14.54 1.62
CA THR A 170 1.22 -14.57 1.07
C THR A 170 1.18 -14.36 -0.45
N LEU A 171 2.34 -14.10 -1.06
CA LEU A 171 2.41 -13.87 -2.50
C LEU A 171 1.94 -15.12 -3.25
N LYS A 172 0.93 -14.96 -4.12
CA LYS A 172 0.29 -16.08 -4.83
C LYS A 172 1.22 -16.65 -5.90
N SER A 173 1.08 -17.95 -6.16
CA SER A 173 1.76 -18.59 -7.28
C SER A 173 1.25 -18.06 -8.62
N TYR A 174 2.09 -18.13 -9.66
CA TYR A 174 1.70 -17.77 -11.03
C TYR A 174 0.39 -18.44 -11.46
N SER A 175 0.30 -19.77 -11.26
CA SER A 175 -0.89 -20.56 -11.57
C SER A 175 -2.15 -20.09 -10.84
N SER A 176 -2.02 -19.66 -9.59
CA SER A 176 -3.15 -19.18 -8.79
C SER A 176 -3.66 -17.87 -9.35
N ILE A 177 -2.77 -16.91 -9.63
CA ILE A 177 -3.16 -15.59 -10.15
C ILE A 177 -3.83 -15.73 -11.52
N ILE A 178 -3.26 -16.55 -12.41
CA ILE A 178 -3.82 -16.78 -13.75
C ILE A 178 -5.18 -17.47 -13.69
N LYS A 179 -5.38 -18.41 -12.75
CA LYS A 179 -6.64 -19.15 -12.62
C LYS A 179 -7.76 -18.33 -12.00
N THR A 180 -7.46 -17.55 -10.95
CA THR A 180 -8.49 -16.82 -10.21
C THR A 180 -8.77 -15.44 -10.80
N GLY A 181 -7.75 -14.76 -11.32
CA GLY A 181 -7.87 -13.34 -11.68
C GLY A 181 -7.94 -12.40 -10.47
N TYR A 182 -7.64 -12.88 -9.26
CA TYR A 182 -7.71 -12.10 -8.01
C TYR A 182 -6.36 -12.05 -7.30
N GLY A 183 -6.05 -10.91 -6.68
CA GLY A 183 -4.84 -10.76 -5.87
C GLY A 183 -4.74 -9.41 -5.17
N LYS A 184 -3.56 -9.13 -4.60
CA LYS A 184 -3.17 -7.81 -4.06
C LYS A 184 -2.13 -7.14 -4.96
N CYS A 185 -1.72 -5.92 -4.59
CA CYS A 185 -0.75 -5.16 -5.40
C CYS A 185 0.56 -5.93 -5.62
N ASP A 186 1.04 -6.66 -4.61
CA ASP A 186 2.24 -7.51 -4.72
C ASP A 186 2.06 -8.61 -5.80
N ASP A 187 0.90 -9.28 -5.83
CA ASP A 187 0.61 -10.34 -6.80
C ASP A 187 0.62 -9.80 -8.23
N ARG A 188 -0.03 -8.64 -8.45
CA ARG A 188 -0.04 -7.99 -9.77
C ARG A 188 1.37 -7.60 -10.19
N THR A 189 2.13 -7.00 -9.28
CA THR A 189 3.52 -6.58 -9.54
C THR A 189 4.38 -7.77 -9.92
N ALA A 190 4.32 -8.88 -9.18
CA ALA A 190 5.05 -10.09 -9.52
C ALA A 190 4.67 -10.63 -10.91
N LEU A 191 3.37 -10.71 -11.22
CA LEU A 191 2.90 -11.17 -12.53
C LEU A 191 3.32 -10.25 -13.68
N VAL A 192 3.23 -8.94 -13.50
CA VAL A 192 3.66 -7.96 -14.53
C VAL A 192 5.17 -8.06 -14.75
N THR A 193 5.97 -8.14 -13.68
CA THR A 193 7.42 -8.37 -13.81
C THR A 193 7.73 -9.69 -14.52
N MET A 194 7.05 -10.79 -14.18
CA MET A 194 7.19 -12.08 -14.89
C MET A 194 6.88 -11.93 -16.38
N ALA A 195 5.78 -11.27 -16.72
CA ALA A 195 5.36 -11.05 -18.10
C ALA A 195 6.40 -10.26 -18.90
N LEU A 196 6.90 -9.15 -18.35
CA LEU A 196 7.92 -8.32 -18.99
C LEU A 196 9.24 -9.07 -19.18
N ARG A 197 9.72 -9.74 -18.13
CA ARG A 197 10.97 -10.52 -18.19
C ARG A 197 10.88 -11.66 -19.20
N SER A 198 9.70 -12.26 -19.37
CA SER A 198 9.48 -13.37 -20.32
C SER A 198 9.58 -12.99 -21.79
N VAL A 199 9.44 -11.71 -22.12
CA VAL A 199 9.60 -11.18 -23.49
C VAL A 199 10.91 -10.40 -23.66
N GLY A 200 11.83 -10.51 -22.69
CA GLY A 200 13.14 -9.90 -22.76
C GLY A 200 13.17 -8.42 -22.38
N ILE A 201 12.21 -7.93 -21.59
CA ILE A 201 12.23 -6.56 -21.03
C ILE A 201 12.78 -6.61 -19.60
N PRO A 202 13.94 -5.99 -19.31
CA PRO A 202 14.47 -5.88 -17.96
C PRO A 202 13.52 -5.11 -17.05
N ALA A 203 12.96 -5.79 -16.06
CA ALA A 203 11.96 -5.23 -15.15
C ALA A 203 12.24 -5.64 -13.70
N ALA A 204 11.84 -4.80 -12.75
CA ALA A 204 12.07 -5.00 -11.34
C ALA A 204 10.77 -4.91 -10.53
N PHE A 205 10.69 -5.72 -9.46
CA PHE A 205 9.68 -5.59 -8.42
C PHE A 205 10.17 -4.54 -7.42
N GLU A 206 9.42 -3.45 -7.29
CA GLU A 206 9.72 -2.36 -6.36
C GLU A 206 8.56 -2.12 -5.43
N PHE A 207 8.85 -1.62 -4.24
CA PHE A 207 7.81 -1.36 -3.25
C PHE A 207 8.19 -0.29 -2.26
N VAL A 208 7.16 0.36 -1.74
CA VAL A 208 7.19 1.18 -0.54
C VAL A 208 6.77 0.28 0.62
N PRO A 209 7.66 0.01 1.60
CA PRO A 209 7.33 -0.90 2.70
C PRO A 209 6.12 -0.44 3.50
N TYR A 210 6.04 0.86 3.71
CA TYR A 210 4.98 1.50 4.47
C TYR A 210 4.90 2.98 4.11
N TRP A 211 3.71 3.52 3.93
CA TRP A 211 3.53 4.94 3.63
C TRP A 211 3.78 5.79 4.87
N GLY A 212 4.33 6.99 4.63
CA GLY A 212 4.47 8.01 5.64
C GLY A 212 3.11 8.48 6.14
N SER A 213 2.12 8.62 5.25
CA SER A 213 0.79 9.20 5.51
C SER A 213 -0.36 8.19 5.60
N ASN A 214 -0.09 6.87 5.55
CA ASN A 214 -1.13 5.83 5.54
C ASN A 214 -0.64 4.53 6.21
N ASN A 215 -1.55 3.60 6.50
CA ASN A 215 -1.29 2.39 7.28
C ASN A 215 -1.06 1.12 6.44
N ASN A 216 -0.45 1.26 5.27
CA ASN A 216 -0.08 0.14 4.39
C ASN A 216 1.15 0.49 3.54
N GLY A 217 1.63 -0.47 2.76
CA GLY A 217 2.65 -0.26 1.73
C GLY A 217 2.06 -0.27 0.32
N HIS A 218 2.92 -0.36 -0.69
CA HIS A 218 2.52 -0.53 -2.08
C HIS A 218 3.64 -1.10 -2.93
N SER A 219 3.29 -2.03 -3.81
CA SER A 219 4.21 -2.63 -4.77
C SER A 219 3.85 -2.22 -6.20
N PHE A 220 4.87 -1.99 -7.02
CA PHE A 220 4.76 -1.57 -8.43
C PHE A 220 5.99 -2.05 -9.23
N VAL A 221 5.93 -1.92 -10.56
CA VAL A 221 6.99 -2.41 -11.46
C VAL A 221 7.78 -1.24 -12.01
N SER A 222 9.10 -1.39 -12.12
CA SER A 222 9.94 -0.47 -12.91
C SER A 222 10.63 -1.21 -14.04
N ILE A 223 10.57 -0.63 -15.24
CA ILE A 223 11.43 -1.04 -16.36
C ILE A 223 12.82 -0.46 -16.12
N ILE A 224 13.85 -1.29 -16.29
CA ILE A 224 15.24 -0.88 -16.14
C ILE A 224 15.78 -0.62 -17.53
N LEU A 225 16.21 0.61 -17.81
CA LEU A 225 16.81 0.99 -19.08
C LEU A 225 18.32 0.65 -19.10
N PRO A 226 18.96 0.57 -20.29
CA PRO A 226 20.39 0.23 -20.38
C PRO A 226 21.29 1.14 -19.54
N ASP A 227 20.94 2.42 -19.40
CA ASP A 227 21.66 3.43 -18.63
C ASP A 227 21.30 3.44 -17.13
N ASN A 228 20.63 2.39 -16.63
CA ASN A 228 20.09 2.25 -15.26
C ASN A 228 19.00 3.24 -14.87
N LYS A 229 18.53 4.11 -15.77
CA LYS A 229 17.30 4.87 -15.52
C LYS A 229 16.12 3.92 -15.44
N ILE A 230 15.08 4.40 -14.77
CA ILE A 230 13.85 3.62 -14.59
C ILE A 230 12.68 4.24 -15.35
N TYR A 231 11.77 3.38 -15.79
CA TYR A 231 10.43 3.77 -16.21
C TYR A 231 9.41 3.01 -15.35
N PRO A 232 8.86 3.65 -14.30
CA PRO A 232 7.85 3.04 -13.44
C PRO A 232 6.54 2.81 -14.21
N LEU A 233 5.93 1.65 -13.99
CA LEU A 233 4.61 1.30 -14.47
C LEU A 233 3.60 1.39 -13.35
N GLN A 234 2.42 1.92 -13.68
CA GLN A 234 1.31 1.92 -12.76
C GLN A 234 0.69 0.53 -12.62
N ASN A 235 0.24 0.21 -11.41
CA ASN A 235 -0.43 -1.06 -11.13
C ASN A 235 -1.92 -1.07 -11.56
N THR A 236 -2.28 -0.39 -12.66
CA THR A 236 -3.65 -0.27 -13.19
C THR A 236 -3.64 -0.23 -14.73
N ASP A 237 -4.80 -0.48 -15.36
CA ASP A 237 -5.03 -0.33 -16.80
C ASP A 237 -5.57 1.07 -17.18
N LYS A 238 -5.82 1.92 -16.19
CA LYS A 238 -6.37 3.26 -16.40
C LYS A 238 -5.22 4.25 -16.55
N GLN A 239 -4.97 4.70 -17.78
CA GLN A 239 -4.38 6.03 -18.01
C GLN A 239 -5.41 7.09 -17.58
N ALA A 240 -5.75 7.15 -16.30
CA ALA A 240 -6.58 8.22 -15.77
C ALA A 240 -5.66 9.39 -15.43
N ASN A 241 -5.91 10.54 -16.06
CA ASN A 241 -5.27 11.81 -15.76
C ASN A 241 -5.23 12.04 -14.23
N GLY A 242 -4.06 11.86 -13.62
CA GLY A 242 -3.81 12.15 -12.20
C GLY A 242 -3.57 10.95 -11.28
N ASP A 243 -3.58 9.71 -11.80
CA ASP A 243 -3.36 8.50 -10.99
C ASP A 243 -1.88 8.09 -11.14
N TYR A 244 -1.04 8.50 -10.20
CA TYR A 244 0.41 8.23 -10.21
C TYR A 244 0.72 6.90 -9.51
N TYR A 245 1.79 6.21 -9.93
CA TYR A 245 2.28 5.00 -9.25
C TYR A 245 2.70 5.25 -7.79
N LEU A 246 2.97 6.53 -7.44
CA LEU A 246 3.10 7.02 -6.07
C LEU A 246 2.11 8.16 -5.85
N SER A 247 1.23 8.03 -4.86
CA SER A 247 0.19 9.04 -4.54
C SER A 247 0.21 9.47 -3.07
N ARG A 248 1.20 8.99 -2.32
CA ARG A 248 1.29 9.14 -0.86
C ARG A 248 2.71 9.46 -0.42
N LYS A 249 2.84 10.08 0.74
CA LYS A 249 4.15 10.38 1.33
C LYS A 249 4.99 9.12 1.43
N THR A 250 6.10 9.10 0.70
CA THR A 250 6.91 7.89 0.49
C THR A 250 8.18 7.96 1.34
N PRO A 251 8.35 7.08 2.35
CA PRO A 251 9.54 7.12 3.20
C PRO A 251 10.79 6.56 2.54
N LYS A 252 10.66 5.39 1.90
CA LYS A 252 11.71 4.65 1.20
C LYS A 252 11.09 3.84 0.07
N ILE A 253 11.86 3.59 -0.98
CA ILE A 253 11.52 2.67 -2.05
C ILE A 253 12.64 1.64 -2.17
N TYR A 254 12.27 0.36 -2.06
CA TYR A 254 13.21 -0.74 -2.23
C TYR A 254 12.88 -1.54 -3.48
N ARG A 255 13.93 -2.02 -4.13
CA ARG A 255 13.87 -2.98 -5.21
C ARG A 255 14.25 -4.35 -4.68
N LYS A 256 13.39 -5.34 -4.95
CA LYS A 256 13.72 -6.75 -4.67
C LYS A 256 14.76 -7.22 -5.68
N MET A 257 15.90 -7.65 -5.17
CA MET A 257 17.03 -8.14 -5.96
C MET A 257 17.10 -9.67 -5.88
N TYR A 258 17.56 -10.30 -6.94
CA TYR A 258 18.03 -11.67 -6.87
C TYR A 258 19.38 -11.72 -6.15
N SER A 259 20.31 -10.83 -6.52
CA SER A 259 21.61 -10.72 -5.86
C SER A 259 21.53 -10.20 -4.42
N ILE A 260 22.40 -10.73 -3.55
CA ILE A 260 22.56 -10.25 -2.17
C ILE A 260 23.32 -8.91 -2.19
N GLN A 261 22.86 -7.93 -1.42
CA GLN A 261 23.29 -6.52 -1.47
C GLN A 261 24.24 -6.09 -0.33
N ASP A 262 24.70 -7.01 0.54
CA ASP A 262 25.59 -6.73 1.69
C ASP A 262 25.13 -5.57 2.60
N LEU A 263 23.82 -5.50 2.87
CA LEU A 263 23.18 -4.39 3.59
C LEU A 263 23.45 -4.42 5.10
N ALA A 264 23.10 -5.51 5.79
CA ALA A 264 23.26 -5.64 7.24
C ALA A 264 24.40 -6.61 7.58
N LYS A 265 25.31 -6.17 8.46
CA LYS A 265 26.42 -7.00 8.97
C LYS A 265 25.96 -8.01 10.03
N HIS A 266 24.84 -7.72 10.69
CA HIS A 266 24.26 -8.54 11.76
C HIS A 266 22.83 -8.93 11.39
N ILE A 267 22.62 -10.16 10.94
CA ILE A 267 21.32 -10.61 10.38
C ILE A 267 20.40 -11.24 11.44
N ASP A 268 20.96 -11.71 12.56
CA ASP A 268 20.23 -12.53 13.54
C ASP A 268 19.21 -11.75 14.39
N ASN A 269 19.29 -10.40 14.40
CA ASN A 269 18.37 -9.54 15.16
C ASN A 269 18.01 -8.26 14.41
N ILE A 270 17.46 -8.40 13.20
CA ILE A 270 16.93 -7.27 12.40
C ILE A 270 15.48 -7.52 11.95
N PRO A 271 14.73 -6.46 11.60
CA PRO A 271 13.36 -6.57 11.10
C PRO A 271 13.28 -7.49 9.87
N GLU A 272 12.18 -8.24 9.74
CA GLU A 272 11.97 -9.19 8.62
C GLU A 272 12.19 -8.54 7.24
N LEU A 273 11.87 -7.25 7.09
CA LEU A 273 12.11 -6.48 5.87
C LEU A 273 13.57 -6.57 5.39
N PHE A 274 14.55 -6.50 6.29
CA PHE A 274 15.98 -6.42 5.95
C PHE A 274 16.72 -7.75 6.10
N ARG A 275 16.05 -8.78 6.65
CA ARG A 275 16.66 -10.05 7.08
C ARG A 275 17.37 -10.83 5.98
N HIS A 276 16.96 -10.67 4.72
CA HIS A 276 17.46 -11.49 3.61
C HIS A 276 18.57 -10.83 2.79
N ASN A 277 18.93 -9.58 3.13
CA ASN A 277 19.94 -8.77 2.41
C ASN A 277 19.70 -8.70 0.89
N ASP A 278 18.46 -8.73 0.43
CA ASP A 278 18.11 -8.76 -1.00
C ASP A 278 17.30 -7.52 -1.47
N LEU A 279 17.52 -6.39 -0.81
CA LEU A 279 16.82 -5.13 -1.07
C LEU A 279 17.75 -4.00 -1.48
N LEU A 280 17.70 -3.57 -2.73
CA LEU A 280 18.42 -2.35 -3.13
C LEU A 280 17.58 -1.12 -2.80
N ASP A 281 18.16 -0.15 -2.09
CA ASP A 281 17.55 1.16 -1.91
C ASP A 281 17.60 1.96 -3.22
N VAL A 282 16.44 2.16 -3.82
CA VAL A 282 16.28 2.87 -5.10
C VAL A 282 15.56 4.20 -4.92
N THR A 283 15.41 4.68 -3.68
CA THR A 283 14.62 5.87 -3.34
C THR A 283 14.98 7.08 -4.23
N LYS A 284 16.28 7.30 -4.47
CA LYS A 284 16.80 8.40 -5.32
C LYS A 284 16.49 8.27 -6.82
N LEU A 285 16.14 7.08 -7.31
CA LEU A 285 15.79 6.87 -8.72
C LEU A 285 14.37 7.34 -9.03
N HIS A 286 13.54 7.54 -7.99
CA HIS A 286 12.16 7.97 -8.13
C HIS A 286 11.99 9.46 -7.93
N ASN A 287 10.88 9.98 -8.44
CA ASN A 287 10.56 11.39 -8.43
C ASN A 287 9.99 11.86 -7.07
N ILE A 288 10.69 11.54 -5.98
CA ILE A 288 10.31 11.93 -4.62
C ILE A 288 11.41 12.78 -3.97
N GLY A 289 11.01 13.67 -3.07
CA GLY A 289 11.95 14.40 -2.24
C GLY A 289 12.60 13.46 -1.23
N SER A 290 13.93 13.53 -1.12
CA SER A 290 14.68 12.77 -0.12
C SER A 290 15.90 13.55 0.36
N CYS A 291 16.27 13.36 1.61
CA CYS A 291 17.45 13.98 2.22
C CYS A 291 18.18 12.97 3.14
N ASP A 292 19.37 13.34 3.58
CA ASP A 292 20.09 12.56 4.58
C ASP A 292 19.72 13.06 5.98
N VAL A 293 19.44 12.12 6.89
CA VAL A 293 18.95 12.41 8.24
C VAL A 293 19.95 11.88 9.25
N THR A 294 20.51 12.77 10.07
CA THR A 294 21.41 12.39 11.17
C THR A 294 20.66 12.46 12.49
N VAL A 295 20.63 11.35 13.22
CA VAL A 295 19.99 11.27 14.54
C VAL A 295 21.04 11.38 15.65
N SER A 296 20.86 12.35 16.55
CA SER A 296 21.81 12.71 17.62
C SER A 296 21.82 11.77 18.83
N THR A 297 21.14 10.63 18.78
CA THR A 297 20.88 9.76 19.94
C THR A 297 22.01 8.78 20.24
N ASN A 298 22.01 8.20 21.45
CA ASN A 298 22.98 7.19 21.90
C ASN A 298 23.04 5.99 20.96
N ILE A 299 23.91 6.05 19.96
CA ILE A 299 24.17 4.92 19.08
C ILE A 299 24.84 3.82 19.87
N ASN A 300 24.21 2.66 19.83
CA ASN A 300 24.92 1.43 20.09
C ASN A 300 25.68 1.04 18.81
N LYS A 301 27.02 1.13 18.83
CA LYS A 301 27.87 0.75 17.68
C LYS A 301 27.81 -0.75 17.36
N GLU A 302 27.24 -1.56 18.24
CA GLU A 302 27.06 -3.00 18.08
C GLU A 302 25.65 -3.38 17.59
N LYS A 303 24.77 -2.40 17.35
CA LYS A 303 23.41 -2.63 16.84
C LYS A 303 23.11 -1.75 15.63
N GLU A 304 22.34 -2.29 14.70
CA GLU A 304 21.80 -1.52 13.59
C GLU A 304 20.76 -0.51 14.11
N ASN A 305 20.77 0.70 13.56
CA ASN A 305 19.81 1.76 13.89
C ASN A 305 18.75 1.83 12.81
N PHE A 306 17.51 2.16 13.20
CA PHE A 306 16.38 2.22 12.28
C PHE A 306 15.63 3.53 12.40
N LEU A 307 15.13 4.02 11.26
CA LEU A 307 14.02 4.98 11.24
C LEU A 307 12.73 4.22 10.97
N SER A 308 11.77 4.42 11.85
CA SER A 308 10.47 3.76 11.82
C SER A 308 9.35 4.74 11.55
N VAL A 309 8.33 4.32 10.80
CA VAL A 309 7.09 5.10 10.60
C VAL A 309 5.95 4.53 11.42
N PHE A 310 4.93 5.34 11.68
CA PHE A 310 3.82 4.94 12.52
C PHE A 310 2.90 3.92 11.82
N SER A 311 2.49 2.91 12.59
CA SER A 311 1.30 2.07 12.35
C SER A 311 0.51 1.96 13.65
N PRO A 312 -0.83 1.86 13.63
CA PRO A 312 -1.66 1.75 14.83
C PRO A 312 -1.26 0.61 15.78
N LYS A 313 -0.55 -0.40 15.28
CA LYS A 313 -0.09 -1.55 16.08
C LYS A 313 1.33 -1.41 16.61
N ARG A 314 2.21 -0.68 15.91
CA ARG A 314 3.64 -0.57 16.21
C ARG A 314 4.33 0.49 15.36
N TRP A 315 5.52 0.90 15.76
CA TRP A 315 6.45 1.58 14.86
C TRP A 315 7.06 0.56 13.90
N VAL A 316 7.06 0.86 12.60
CA VAL A 316 7.50 -0.04 11.53
C VAL A 316 8.84 0.46 10.97
N PRO A 317 9.95 -0.27 11.14
CA PRO A 317 11.23 0.08 10.55
C PRO A 317 11.14 0.14 9.02
N VAL A 318 11.56 1.25 8.43
CA VAL A 318 11.56 1.46 6.97
C VAL A 318 12.93 1.83 6.42
N ALA A 319 13.84 2.32 7.24
CA ALA A 319 15.23 2.57 6.86
C ALA A 319 16.15 2.03 7.96
N PHE A 320 17.34 1.58 7.57
CA PHE A 320 18.38 1.15 8.50
C PHE A 320 19.69 1.90 8.20
N SER A 321 20.54 2.02 9.21
CA SER A 321 21.90 2.54 9.07
C SER A 321 22.79 1.96 10.15
N SER A 322 24.01 1.58 9.74
CA SER A 322 25.08 1.23 10.67
C SER A 322 25.75 2.46 11.30
N SER A 323 25.25 3.67 10.99
CA SER A 323 25.75 4.96 11.50
C SER A 323 24.60 5.84 12.01
N GLN A 324 24.92 7.08 12.43
CA GLN A 324 23.91 8.08 12.82
C GLN A 324 23.14 8.64 11.64
N THR A 325 23.71 8.53 10.45
CA THR A 325 23.17 9.14 9.24
C THR A 325 22.44 8.08 8.43
N PHE A 326 21.17 8.35 8.16
CA PHE A 326 20.34 7.59 7.26
C PHE A 326 20.30 8.31 5.93
N HIS A 327 20.60 7.58 4.86
CA HIS A 327 20.64 8.16 3.53
C HIS A 327 19.27 8.10 2.86
N HIS A 328 18.95 9.16 2.12
CA HIS A 328 17.84 9.20 1.16
C HIS A 328 16.49 8.89 1.82
N ILE A 329 16.24 9.53 2.96
CA ILE A 329 14.99 9.46 3.70
C ILE A 329 13.97 10.38 3.04
N GLY A 330 12.79 9.84 2.75
CA GLY A 330 11.73 10.56 2.08
C GLY A 330 11.22 11.73 2.90
N THR A 331 11.04 12.87 2.23
CA THR A 331 10.55 14.13 2.82
C THR A 331 9.04 14.29 2.70
N GLY A 332 8.35 13.28 2.15
CA GLY A 332 6.92 13.35 1.86
C GLY A 332 6.56 14.14 0.60
N ASN A 333 7.53 14.73 -0.10
CA ASN A 333 7.29 15.34 -1.41
C ASN A 333 7.28 14.31 -2.53
N ILE A 334 6.39 14.49 -3.50
CA ILE A 334 6.44 13.82 -4.79
C ILE A 334 6.44 14.92 -5.84
N TYR A 335 7.54 15.03 -6.59
CA TYR A 335 7.67 16.08 -7.59
C TYR A 335 6.65 15.86 -8.72
N ASN A 336 6.12 16.95 -9.27
CA ASN A 336 5.12 16.95 -10.34
C ASN A 336 3.78 16.27 -9.96
N VAL A 337 3.48 16.15 -8.66
CA VAL A 337 2.19 15.70 -8.13
C VAL A 337 1.65 16.75 -7.17
N ASP A 338 0.38 17.10 -7.32
CA ASP A 338 -0.28 18.05 -6.42
C ASP A 338 -0.58 17.39 -5.07
N ARG A 339 0.15 17.80 -4.02
CA ARG A 339 -0.01 17.29 -2.65
C ARG A 339 -1.42 17.48 -2.09
N ASN A 340 -2.16 18.49 -2.56
CA ASN A 340 -3.53 18.76 -2.09
C ASN A 340 -4.52 17.66 -2.49
N LYS A 341 -4.12 16.72 -3.35
CA LYS A 341 -4.95 15.60 -3.78
C LYS A 341 -4.92 14.38 -2.87
N GLU A 342 -4.00 14.31 -1.89
CA GLU A 342 -3.95 13.13 -1.00
C GLU A 342 -5.05 13.23 0.07
N ALA A 343 -4.92 14.17 1.01
CA ALA A 343 -5.87 14.36 2.11
C ALA A 343 -5.81 15.77 2.69
N ILE A 344 -6.88 16.17 3.39
CA ILE A 344 -7.00 17.46 4.06
C ILE A 344 -6.13 17.48 5.34
N ASP A 345 -5.48 18.62 5.59
CA ASP A 345 -4.66 18.89 6.78
C ASP A 345 -3.50 17.88 6.98
N LEU A 346 -2.89 17.38 5.89
CA LEU A 346 -1.61 16.67 5.97
C LEU A 346 -0.48 17.66 6.27
N GLY A 347 0.39 17.32 7.21
CA GLY A 347 1.55 18.16 7.53
C GLY A 347 2.59 18.21 6.39
N ASP A 348 3.54 19.13 6.46
CA ASP A 348 4.71 19.10 5.56
C ASP A 348 5.79 18.19 6.14
N GLY A 349 6.13 17.12 5.42
CA GLY A 349 7.07 16.09 5.90
C GLY A 349 6.43 14.76 6.32
N ILE A 350 7.27 13.85 6.79
CA ILE A 350 6.89 12.54 7.36
C ILE A 350 7.39 12.45 8.80
N VAL A 351 6.58 11.90 9.71
CA VAL A 351 7.02 11.55 11.06
C VAL A 351 7.78 10.23 11.04
N TYR A 352 9.01 10.27 11.55
CA TYR A 352 9.84 9.10 11.83
C TYR A 352 10.15 9.02 13.33
N LEU A 353 10.30 7.80 13.83
CA LEU A 353 10.84 7.53 15.15
C LEU A 353 12.18 6.80 15.00
N PRO A 354 13.29 7.34 15.55
CA PRO A 354 14.53 6.60 15.68
C PRO A 354 14.36 5.43 16.64
N THR A 355 14.77 4.24 16.21
CA THR A 355 14.54 2.98 16.96
C THR A 355 15.71 2.00 16.86
N HIS A 356 15.82 1.12 17.85
CA HIS A 356 16.58 -0.14 17.78
C HIS A 356 15.62 -1.32 17.63
N TRP A 357 16.10 -2.41 17.05
CA TRP A 357 15.36 -3.67 16.99
C TRP A 357 15.73 -4.57 18.18
N VAL A 358 14.77 -4.83 19.06
CA VAL A 358 14.97 -5.64 20.27
C VAL A 358 13.74 -6.52 20.45
N ASN A 359 13.92 -7.84 20.61
CA ASN A 359 12.86 -8.80 20.85
C ASN A 359 11.71 -8.73 19.82
N GLU A 360 12.04 -8.61 18.53
CA GLU A 360 11.06 -8.48 17.42
C GLU A 360 10.19 -7.20 17.48
N GLU A 361 10.63 -6.19 18.24
CA GLU A 361 9.97 -4.89 18.35
C GLU A 361 10.93 -3.72 18.09
N ALA A 362 10.35 -2.62 17.59
CA ALA A 362 11.04 -1.35 17.39
C ALA A 362 10.99 -0.54 18.69
N SER A 363 12.11 -0.49 19.42
CA SER A 363 12.24 0.24 20.68
C SER A 363 12.76 1.66 20.42
N PRO A 364 12.12 2.72 20.94
CA PRO A 364 12.55 4.11 20.73
C PRO A 364 13.94 4.38 21.32
N ILE A 365 14.75 5.15 20.60
CA ILE A 365 16.05 5.64 21.09
C ILE A 365 16.15 7.17 21.12
N GLY A 366 15.08 7.86 20.70
CA GLY A 366 14.99 9.31 20.70
C GLY A 366 13.57 9.82 20.47
N SER A 367 13.45 11.14 20.37
CA SER A 367 12.18 11.80 20.06
C SER A 367 11.77 11.55 18.60
N PRO A 368 10.46 11.51 18.30
CA PRO A 368 9.98 11.53 16.92
C PRO A 368 10.51 12.77 16.20
N ILE A 369 10.81 12.63 14.92
CA ILE A 369 11.26 13.70 14.03
C ILE A 369 10.31 13.84 12.86
N ILE A 370 10.07 15.07 12.41
CA ILE A 370 9.44 15.35 11.13
C ILE A 370 10.55 15.72 10.15
N VAL A 371 10.58 14.99 9.05
CA VAL A 371 11.52 15.21 7.95
C VAL A 371 10.73 15.78 6.77
N SER A 372 11.00 17.03 6.43
CA SER A 372 10.49 17.72 5.23
C SER A 372 11.65 18.07 4.29
N GLU A 373 11.37 18.76 3.18
CA GLU A 373 12.43 19.19 2.25
C GLU A 373 13.37 20.22 2.88
N ASP A 374 12.80 21.11 3.69
CA ASP A 374 13.53 22.26 4.22
C ASP A 374 14.08 22.03 5.63
N SER A 375 13.60 21.00 6.35
CA SER A 375 13.96 20.82 7.76
C SER A 375 13.81 19.40 8.29
N VAL A 376 14.58 19.11 9.34
CA VAL A 376 14.37 17.98 10.24
C VAL A 376 14.08 18.55 11.63
N ARG A 377 12.87 18.37 12.14
CA ARG A 377 12.45 18.90 13.46
C ARG A 377 12.10 17.79 14.44
N GLU A 378 12.57 17.88 15.67
CA GLU A 378 12.13 17.00 16.75
C GLU A 378 10.75 17.41 17.27
N ILE A 379 9.94 16.42 17.66
CA ILE A 379 8.68 16.62 18.38
C ILE A 379 8.89 16.27 19.85
N LYS A 380 8.78 17.27 20.72
CA LYS A 380 8.88 17.11 22.17
C LYS A 380 7.65 17.73 22.83
N PRO A 381 6.90 16.98 23.64
CA PRO A 381 5.75 17.54 24.35
C PRO A 381 6.23 18.57 25.38
N ASP A 382 5.55 19.71 25.43
CA ASP A 382 5.65 20.68 26.51
C ASP A 382 4.59 20.36 27.56
N THR A 383 5.01 19.68 28.63
CA THR A 383 4.10 19.26 29.71
C THR A 383 3.81 20.36 30.72
N LYS A 384 4.44 21.55 30.58
CA LYS A 384 4.21 22.69 31.46
C LYS A 384 3.10 23.59 30.94
N HIS A 385 2.95 23.66 29.62
CA HIS A 385 1.90 24.42 28.96
C HIS A 385 0.88 23.48 28.34
N LEU A 386 -0.36 23.58 28.82
CA LEU A 386 -1.45 22.72 28.39
C LEU A 386 -2.38 23.48 27.43
N GLU A 387 -3.00 22.75 26.52
CA GLU A 387 -3.97 23.29 25.58
C GLU A 387 -5.23 22.43 25.48
N ARG A 388 -6.30 23.06 25.00
CA ARG A 388 -7.56 22.40 24.69
C ARG A 388 -7.53 21.87 23.26
N VAL A 389 -7.61 20.56 23.10
CA VAL A 389 -7.65 19.85 21.81
C VAL A 389 -9.08 19.41 21.52
N VAL A 390 -9.56 19.75 20.32
CA VAL A 390 -10.86 19.31 19.79
C VAL A 390 -10.61 18.38 18.61
N CYS A 391 -10.83 17.09 18.80
CA CYS A 391 -10.68 16.10 17.75
C CYS A 391 -12.00 15.90 17.01
N LYS A 392 -11.95 15.94 15.68
CA LYS A 392 -13.10 15.71 14.79
C LYS A 392 -12.96 14.45 13.92
N ARG A 393 -11.73 13.92 13.82
CA ARG A 393 -11.45 12.67 13.11
C ARG A 393 -10.35 11.88 13.82
N LYS A 394 -10.26 10.58 13.50
CA LYS A 394 -9.16 9.69 13.90
C LYS A 394 -8.15 9.40 12.78
N PHE A 395 -8.47 9.79 11.55
CA PHE A 395 -7.67 9.59 10.34
C PHE A 395 -7.85 10.80 9.38
N PRO A 396 -6.83 11.19 8.59
CA PRO A 396 -6.95 12.29 7.62
C PRO A 396 -8.10 12.07 6.63
N LEU A 397 -8.83 13.14 6.29
CA LEU A 397 -9.90 13.06 5.30
C LEU A 397 -9.29 13.01 3.89
N ASN A 398 -9.14 11.80 3.35
CA ASN A 398 -8.62 11.58 2.00
C ASN A 398 -9.49 12.29 0.95
N MET A 399 -8.86 12.93 -0.06
CA MET A 399 -9.61 13.69 -1.08
C MET A 399 -10.56 12.80 -1.89
N ARG A 400 -10.20 11.52 -2.09
CA ARG A 400 -11.08 10.52 -2.70
C ARG A 400 -12.43 10.38 -1.97
N ILE A 401 -12.43 10.48 -0.64
CA ILE A 401 -13.66 10.39 0.18
C ILE A 401 -14.51 11.67 0.00
N VAL A 402 -13.84 12.82 -0.11
CA VAL A 402 -14.50 14.09 -0.48
C VAL A 402 -15.10 13.98 -1.88
N ASP A 403 -14.40 13.37 -2.83
CA ASP A 403 -14.90 13.17 -4.20
C ASP A 403 -16.12 12.26 -4.26
N PHE A 404 -16.17 11.20 -3.45
CA PHE A 404 -17.39 10.42 -3.29
C PHE A 404 -18.56 11.26 -2.76
N SER A 405 -18.29 12.17 -1.82
CA SER A 405 -19.31 13.06 -1.28
C SER A 405 -19.82 14.06 -2.31
N LYS A 406 -18.93 14.56 -3.20
CA LYS A 406 -19.30 15.43 -4.34
C LYS A 406 -20.28 14.76 -5.31
N LEU A 407 -20.29 13.43 -5.41
CA LEU A 407 -21.24 12.71 -6.27
C LEU A 407 -22.70 12.96 -5.88
N MET A 408 -22.98 13.34 -4.63
CA MET A 408 -24.34 13.64 -4.19
C MET A 408 -24.82 15.05 -4.54
N ILE A 409 -23.95 15.96 -4.99
CA ILE A 409 -24.31 17.34 -5.38
C ILE A 409 -25.37 17.33 -6.49
N MET A 410 -26.37 18.20 -6.41
CA MET A 410 -27.59 18.20 -7.24
C MET A 410 -28.54 17.03 -7.02
N GLY A 411 -28.28 16.17 -6.03
CA GLY A 411 -29.29 15.24 -5.52
C GLY A 411 -30.39 15.98 -4.77
N VAL A 412 -31.62 15.48 -4.88
CA VAL A 412 -32.84 16.11 -4.35
C VAL A 412 -33.59 15.12 -3.49
N PHE A 413 -33.99 15.53 -2.30
CA PHE A 413 -34.99 14.83 -1.50
C PHE A 413 -36.36 15.42 -1.78
N GLU A 414 -37.32 14.56 -2.12
CA GLU A 414 -38.69 14.94 -2.48
C GLU A 414 -39.69 14.16 -1.63
N GLY A 415 -40.81 14.80 -1.27
CA GLY A 415 -41.93 14.17 -0.57
C GLY A 415 -43.18 14.16 -1.45
N ALA A 416 -43.92 13.05 -1.44
CA ALA A 416 -45.14 12.83 -2.23
C ALA A 416 -46.21 12.06 -1.44
N ASN A 417 -47.47 12.13 -1.90
CA ASN A 417 -48.55 11.27 -1.41
C ASN A 417 -49.07 10.30 -2.48
N LYS A 418 -48.64 10.45 -3.74
CA LYS A 418 -48.85 9.46 -4.81
C LYS A 418 -47.58 8.64 -5.06
N ALA A 419 -47.75 7.35 -5.30
CA ALA A 419 -46.64 6.41 -5.50
C ALA A 419 -45.81 6.70 -6.77
N ASP A 420 -46.41 7.37 -7.76
CA ASP A 420 -45.73 7.79 -8.99
C ASP A 420 -44.95 9.11 -8.83
N PHE A 421 -44.98 9.72 -7.64
CA PHE A 421 -44.37 11.02 -7.34
C PHE A 421 -44.86 12.17 -8.24
N SER A 422 -46.03 12.05 -8.87
CA SER A 422 -46.61 13.12 -9.70
C SER A 422 -47.00 14.37 -8.89
N ASP A 423 -47.17 14.23 -7.57
CA ASP A 423 -47.45 15.32 -6.62
C ASP A 423 -46.24 15.71 -5.76
N ALA A 424 -45.03 15.29 -6.17
CA ALA A 424 -43.81 15.49 -5.39
C ALA A 424 -43.50 16.97 -5.14
N THR A 425 -43.01 17.26 -3.94
CA THR A 425 -42.52 18.57 -3.52
C THR A 425 -41.07 18.43 -3.07
N GLU A 426 -40.20 19.34 -3.51
CA GLU A 426 -38.79 19.38 -3.09
C GLU A 426 -38.71 19.70 -1.58
N LEU A 427 -38.10 18.81 -0.82
CA LEU A 427 -37.87 18.96 0.62
C LEU A 427 -36.48 19.52 0.90
N TYR A 428 -35.48 19.08 0.12
CA TYR A 428 -34.10 19.53 0.25
C TYR A 428 -33.30 19.23 -1.01
N LYS A 429 -32.42 20.15 -1.39
CA LYS A 429 -31.49 19.98 -2.50
C LYS A 429 -30.05 20.15 -2.05
N ILE A 430 -29.21 19.16 -2.38
CA ILE A 430 -27.79 19.16 -2.07
C ILE A 430 -27.08 20.11 -3.04
N THR A 431 -26.80 21.34 -2.62
CA THR A 431 -26.12 22.35 -3.47
C THR A 431 -24.63 22.47 -3.18
N LYS A 432 -24.18 21.96 -2.03
CA LYS A 432 -22.77 21.94 -1.59
C LYS A 432 -22.34 20.51 -1.30
N THR A 433 -21.04 20.26 -1.31
CA THR A 433 -20.48 18.97 -0.90
C THR A 433 -20.95 18.61 0.52
N PRO A 434 -21.69 17.50 0.68
CA PRO A 434 -22.03 16.94 2.00
C PRO A 434 -20.79 16.68 2.85
N GLU A 435 -20.96 16.65 4.18
CA GLU A 435 -19.93 16.09 5.05
C GLU A 435 -19.80 14.58 4.80
N SER A 436 -18.57 14.06 4.79
CA SER A 436 -18.30 12.62 4.61
C SER A 436 -18.58 11.81 5.88
N LYS A 437 -19.80 11.90 6.41
CA LYS A 437 -20.31 11.19 7.58
C LYS A 437 -21.84 11.17 7.53
N MET A 438 -22.46 10.43 8.44
CA MET A 438 -23.90 10.55 8.67
C MET A 438 -24.24 11.95 9.15
N GLN A 439 -25.15 12.61 8.46
CA GLN A 439 -25.61 13.96 8.76
C GLN A 439 -27.14 14.03 8.73
N LYS A 440 -27.68 14.96 9.51
CA LYS A 440 -29.12 15.18 9.63
C LYS A 440 -29.44 16.58 9.16
N ILE A 441 -30.37 16.68 8.24
CA ILE A 441 -30.92 17.96 7.79
C ILE A 441 -32.30 18.13 8.40
N GLU A 442 -32.56 19.32 8.95
CA GLU A 442 -33.91 19.69 9.38
C GLU A 442 -34.72 20.10 8.16
N ILE A 443 -35.97 19.66 8.12
CA ILE A 443 -36.90 19.97 7.04
C ILE A 443 -38.17 20.60 7.61
N SER A 444 -38.59 21.71 7.03
CA SER A 444 -39.88 22.33 7.32
C SER A 444 -40.94 21.73 6.41
N ALA A 445 -41.50 20.59 6.80
CA ALA A 445 -42.56 19.95 6.03
C ALA A 445 -43.89 20.71 6.23
N GLU A 446 -44.37 21.37 5.17
CA GLU A 446 -45.66 22.08 5.15
C GLU A 446 -46.86 21.14 5.36
N LYS A 447 -46.72 19.88 4.93
CA LYS A 447 -47.74 18.84 4.99
C LYS A 447 -47.12 17.48 5.34
N ALA A 448 -47.99 16.50 5.60
CA ALA A 448 -47.60 15.11 5.75
C ALA A 448 -47.33 14.45 4.39
N TYR A 449 -46.35 13.54 4.35
CA TYR A 449 -45.95 12.79 3.15
C TYR A 449 -45.99 11.29 3.44
N ARG A 450 -46.45 10.49 2.49
CA ARG A 450 -46.39 9.02 2.55
C ARG A 450 -45.10 8.49 1.93
N TYR A 451 -44.69 9.07 0.80
CA TYR A 451 -43.52 8.66 0.05
C TYR A 451 -42.45 9.73 0.12
N ILE A 452 -41.20 9.34 0.37
CA ILE A 452 -40.06 10.25 0.33
C ILE A 452 -38.94 9.59 -0.46
N ARG A 453 -38.30 10.33 -1.36
CA ARG A 453 -37.20 9.79 -2.18
C ARG A 453 -35.98 10.69 -2.21
N TYR A 454 -34.81 10.08 -2.32
CA TYR A 454 -33.59 10.69 -2.83
C TYR A 454 -33.49 10.42 -4.33
N ARG A 455 -33.44 11.50 -5.12
CA ARG A 455 -33.39 11.47 -6.58
C ARG A 455 -32.11 12.14 -7.09
N LYS A 456 -31.47 11.50 -8.06
CA LYS A 456 -30.31 12.01 -8.79
C LYS A 456 -30.66 12.06 -10.28
N PRO A 457 -31.05 13.24 -10.81
CA PRO A 457 -31.53 13.35 -12.18
C PRO A 457 -30.47 13.04 -13.26
N LYS A 458 -29.18 13.27 -12.96
CA LYS A 458 -28.07 13.07 -13.90
C LYS A 458 -26.75 12.84 -13.18
N GLY A 459 -25.87 12.02 -13.76
CA GLY A 459 -24.55 11.69 -13.23
C GLY A 459 -24.58 10.46 -12.33
N THR A 460 -23.44 10.11 -11.72
CA THR A 460 -23.33 8.94 -10.84
C THR A 460 -24.29 9.04 -9.65
N PHE A 461 -25.08 7.99 -9.44
CA PHE A 461 -25.90 7.82 -8.24
C PHE A 461 -25.02 7.19 -7.15
N SER A 462 -24.95 7.80 -5.97
CA SER A 462 -24.13 7.33 -4.85
C SER A 462 -24.71 7.80 -3.53
N ILE A 463 -24.97 6.88 -2.61
CA ILE A 463 -25.42 7.16 -1.24
C ILE A 463 -25.10 5.95 -0.36
N ALA A 464 -24.69 6.20 0.89
CA ALA A 464 -24.40 5.17 1.87
C ALA A 464 -25.59 4.91 2.78
N GLU A 465 -26.22 5.97 3.28
CA GLU A 465 -27.35 5.86 4.21
C GLU A 465 -28.47 6.80 3.84
N PHE A 466 -29.71 6.36 4.03
CA PHE A 466 -30.91 7.20 3.99
C PHE A 466 -31.92 6.73 5.04
N CYS A 467 -32.27 7.62 5.98
CA CYS A 467 -33.29 7.36 6.99
C CYS A 467 -34.07 8.64 7.33
N LEU A 468 -35.13 8.50 8.13
CA LEU A 468 -36.02 9.59 8.50
C LEU A 468 -36.25 9.62 10.00
N TYR A 469 -36.37 10.82 10.57
CA TYR A 469 -36.61 11.01 11.99
C TYR A 469 -37.77 11.95 12.28
N GLN A 470 -38.40 11.71 13.44
CA GLN A 470 -39.28 12.65 14.11
C GLN A 470 -38.47 13.77 14.80
N SER A 471 -39.17 14.78 15.32
CA SER A 471 -38.55 15.91 16.02
C SER A 471 -37.76 15.51 17.26
N ASP A 472 -38.12 14.40 17.89
CA ASP A 472 -37.49 13.81 19.09
C ASP A 472 -36.33 12.86 18.77
N GLU A 473 -35.79 12.88 17.54
CA GLU A 473 -34.72 11.99 17.05
C GLU A 473 -35.11 10.52 16.91
N LYS A 474 -36.40 10.17 17.05
CA LYS A 474 -36.88 8.80 16.83
C LYS A 474 -36.91 8.46 15.34
N LEU A 475 -36.29 7.33 14.97
CA LEU A 475 -36.35 6.76 13.62
C LEU A 475 -37.78 6.40 13.23
N LEU A 476 -38.16 6.75 12.00
CA LEU A 476 -39.44 6.36 11.41
C LEU A 476 -39.30 5.01 10.70
N PRO A 477 -40.22 4.04 10.94
CA PRO A 477 -40.25 2.81 10.19
C PRO A 477 -40.75 3.05 8.77
N PHE A 478 -40.22 2.32 7.81
CA PHE A 478 -40.60 2.43 6.39
C PHE A 478 -40.37 1.14 5.61
N HIS A 479 -40.91 1.08 4.40
CA HIS A 479 -40.56 0.10 3.38
C HIS A 479 -39.67 0.76 2.30
N PRO A 480 -38.46 0.24 2.00
CA PRO A 480 -37.65 0.73 0.90
C PRO A 480 -38.36 0.59 -0.46
N ILE A 481 -38.26 1.61 -1.30
CA ILE A 481 -38.74 1.63 -2.69
C ILE A 481 -37.66 2.22 -3.59
N ALA A 482 -37.68 1.94 -4.90
CA ALA A 482 -36.74 2.52 -5.85
C ALA A 482 -37.33 2.54 -7.26
N CYS A 483 -36.66 3.22 -8.20
CA CYS A 483 -36.99 3.10 -9.61
C CYS A 483 -36.63 1.71 -10.17
N ASP A 484 -37.36 1.28 -11.20
CA ASP A 484 -37.20 -0.04 -11.84
C ASP A 484 -35.75 -0.34 -12.26
N ALA A 485 -35.00 0.69 -12.65
CA ALA A 485 -33.61 0.56 -13.11
C ALA A 485 -32.64 0.02 -12.04
N ILE A 486 -32.97 0.14 -10.74
CA ILE A 486 -32.09 -0.30 -9.64
C ILE A 486 -32.80 -1.16 -8.60
N TYR A 487 -34.13 -1.35 -8.71
CA TYR A 487 -34.92 -2.08 -7.71
C TYR A 487 -34.54 -3.56 -7.60
N GLU A 488 -34.16 -4.20 -8.72
CA GLU A 488 -33.74 -5.60 -8.73
C GLU A 488 -32.31 -5.82 -8.21
N ASP A 489 -31.53 -4.76 -8.02
CA ASP A 489 -30.17 -4.86 -7.48
C ASP A 489 -30.22 -4.96 -5.95
N SER A 490 -29.92 -6.15 -5.42
CA SER A 490 -29.94 -6.40 -3.98
C SER A 490 -28.99 -5.49 -3.19
N THR A 491 -27.93 -4.96 -3.81
CA THR A 491 -26.98 -4.06 -3.14
C THR A 491 -27.55 -2.67 -2.89
N MET A 492 -28.67 -2.31 -3.50
CA MET A 492 -29.41 -1.08 -3.22
C MET A 492 -29.88 -1.02 -1.76
N LEU A 493 -30.20 -2.17 -1.15
CA LEU A 493 -30.62 -2.24 0.25
C LEU A 493 -29.55 -1.80 1.25
N ASN A 494 -28.28 -1.75 0.84
CA ASN A 494 -27.20 -1.16 1.66
C ASN A 494 -27.51 0.29 2.07
N ILE A 495 -28.33 1.02 1.32
CA ILE A 495 -28.72 2.41 1.63
C ILE A 495 -29.53 2.51 2.94
N PHE A 496 -30.12 1.40 3.38
CA PHE A 496 -31.08 1.35 4.49
C PHE A 496 -30.66 0.38 5.61
N ASP A 497 -29.41 -0.11 5.60
CA ASP A 497 -28.96 -1.17 6.52
C ASP A 497 -28.39 -0.63 7.86
N GLY A 498 -28.20 0.69 7.97
CA GLY A 498 -27.64 1.33 9.16
C GLY A 498 -26.13 1.11 9.32
N GLN A 499 -25.42 0.73 8.26
CA GLN A 499 -23.98 0.49 8.21
C GLN A 499 -23.30 1.54 7.32
N PRO A 500 -22.76 2.64 7.88
CA PRO A 500 -22.22 3.76 7.09
C PRO A 500 -21.09 3.44 6.10
N LEU A 501 -20.47 2.25 6.17
CA LEU A 501 -19.42 1.79 5.27
C LEU A 501 -19.94 0.96 4.09
N THR A 502 -21.18 0.45 4.15
CA THR A 502 -21.87 -0.08 2.97
C THR A 502 -22.43 1.10 2.17
N TYR A 503 -22.66 0.88 0.88
CA TYR A 503 -23.21 1.91 0.00
C TYR A 503 -23.77 1.28 -1.26
N TYR A 504 -24.57 2.07 -1.97
CA TYR A 504 -24.97 1.79 -3.34
C TYR A 504 -24.37 2.84 -4.28
N GLN A 505 -23.77 2.39 -5.38
CA GLN A 505 -23.24 3.29 -6.40
C GLN A 505 -23.37 2.68 -7.79
N VAL A 506 -23.93 3.45 -8.72
CA VAL A 506 -24.03 3.08 -10.13
C VAL A 506 -23.71 4.29 -11.01
N SER A 507 -22.95 4.05 -12.08
CA SER A 507 -22.70 5.06 -13.11
C SER A 507 -24.04 5.46 -13.73
N GLY A 508 -24.42 6.73 -13.56
CA GLY A 508 -25.71 7.22 -14.06
C GLY A 508 -25.59 7.94 -15.40
N GLY A 509 -26.67 8.60 -15.77
CA GLY A 509 -26.91 9.15 -17.12
C GLY A 509 -28.41 9.26 -17.44
N ILE A 510 -29.21 8.58 -16.64
CA ILE A 510 -30.66 8.67 -16.53
C ILE A 510 -31.05 9.13 -15.12
N ASP A 511 -32.33 9.44 -14.94
CA ASP A 511 -32.92 9.86 -13.68
C ASP A 511 -33.12 8.67 -12.73
N LEU A 512 -32.30 8.58 -11.69
CA LEU A 512 -32.29 7.48 -10.73
C LEU A 512 -32.78 7.94 -9.36
N TRP A 513 -33.57 7.12 -8.67
CA TRP A 513 -34.03 7.42 -7.32
C TRP A 513 -34.25 6.18 -6.46
N VAL A 514 -34.03 6.37 -5.16
CA VAL A 514 -34.42 5.45 -4.08
C VAL A 514 -35.30 6.21 -3.11
N GLY A 515 -36.21 5.51 -2.44
CA GLY A 515 -37.17 6.13 -1.56
C GLY A 515 -37.67 5.19 -0.49
N VAL A 516 -38.67 5.68 0.23
CA VAL A 516 -39.32 4.97 1.32
C VAL A 516 -40.83 5.19 1.27
N ASP A 517 -41.62 4.16 1.54
CA ASP A 517 -43.06 4.22 1.84
C ASP A 517 -43.25 4.16 3.37
N LEU A 518 -43.83 5.22 3.94
CA LEU A 518 -44.16 5.34 5.37
C LEU A 518 -45.48 4.64 5.73
N TYR A 519 -46.09 3.89 4.80
CA TYR A 519 -47.39 3.21 4.87
C TYR A 519 -48.60 4.15 4.96
N LYS A 520 -48.42 5.34 5.55
CA LYS A 520 -49.40 6.41 5.66
C LYS A 520 -48.71 7.77 5.58
N PRO A 521 -49.43 8.85 5.29
CA PRO A 521 -48.88 10.20 5.40
C PRO A 521 -48.42 10.50 6.83
N VAL A 522 -47.15 10.90 6.99
CA VAL A 522 -46.55 11.30 8.27
C VAL A 522 -45.86 12.66 8.10
N LYS A 523 -45.93 13.50 9.13
CA LYS A 523 -45.15 14.73 9.19
C LYS A 523 -43.72 14.38 9.61
N ILE A 524 -42.79 14.64 8.71
CA ILE A 524 -41.35 14.38 8.89
C ILE A 524 -40.64 15.67 9.36
N SER A 525 -39.62 15.52 10.19
CA SER A 525 -38.87 16.67 10.74
C SER A 525 -37.42 16.68 10.30
N LYS A 526 -36.81 15.50 10.11
CA LYS A 526 -35.40 15.40 9.72
C LYS A 526 -35.19 14.28 8.70
N ILE A 527 -34.30 14.52 7.76
CA ILE A 527 -33.76 13.50 6.85
C ILE A 527 -32.33 13.21 7.28
N GLY A 528 -32.04 11.94 7.53
CA GLY A 528 -30.69 11.44 7.75
C GLY A 528 -30.13 10.90 6.46
N PHE A 529 -28.90 11.27 6.12
CA PHE A 529 -28.18 10.64 5.03
C PHE A 529 -26.68 10.68 5.23
N ALA A 530 -25.99 9.73 4.59
CA ALA A 530 -24.54 9.72 4.48
C ALA A 530 -24.13 9.51 3.02
N PRO A 531 -23.16 10.28 2.50
CA PRO A 531 -22.44 9.87 1.30
C PRO A 531 -21.60 8.63 1.59
N ARG A 532 -21.13 7.94 0.54
CA ARG A 532 -20.05 6.96 0.67
C ARG A 532 -18.85 7.60 1.40
N ASN A 533 -18.49 7.03 2.53
CA ASN A 533 -17.55 7.62 3.49
C ASN A 533 -16.56 6.58 4.04
N ASP A 534 -15.75 6.99 5.02
CA ASP A 534 -14.69 6.19 5.64
C ASP A 534 -14.88 5.94 7.15
N ASP A 535 -16.01 6.38 7.73
CA ASP A 535 -16.36 6.23 9.16
C ASP A 535 -15.23 6.66 10.13
N ASN A 536 -14.41 7.63 9.70
CA ASN A 536 -13.29 8.16 10.48
C ASN A 536 -13.61 9.47 11.21
N ALA A 537 -14.80 10.03 11.00
CA ALA A 537 -15.31 11.14 11.80
C ALA A 537 -15.64 10.68 13.23
N ILE A 538 -15.66 11.61 14.18
CA ILE A 538 -16.06 11.30 15.55
C ILE A 538 -17.57 11.08 15.61
N VAL A 539 -17.98 9.99 16.27
CA VAL A 539 -19.38 9.58 16.43
C VAL A 539 -19.69 9.45 17.92
N SER A 540 -20.80 10.05 18.36
CA SER A 540 -21.20 10.10 19.79
C SER A 540 -21.46 8.73 20.45
N THR A 541 -21.72 7.68 19.66
CA THR A 541 -21.92 6.31 20.16
C THR A 541 -20.61 5.62 20.55
N ASP A 542 -19.48 6.12 20.05
CA ASP A 542 -18.19 5.47 20.18
C ASP A 542 -17.41 5.99 21.40
N THR A 543 -16.46 5.19 21.86
CA THR A 543 -15.55 5.57 22.95
C THR A 543 -14.15 5.77 22.39
N TYR A 544 -13.53 6.91 22.73
CA TYR A 544 -12.21 7.29 22.24
C TYR A 544 -11.22 7.46 23.38
N GLU A 545 -9.94 7.25 23.11
CA GLU A 545 -8.84 7.49 24.04
C GLU A 545 -7.73 8.27 23.32
N LEU A 546 -7.35 9.42 23.88
CA LEU A 546 -6.29 10.26 23.33
C LEU A 546 -4.98 9.93 24.03
N PHE A 547 -3.91 9.79 23.25
CA PHE A 547 -2.56 9.59 23.74
C PHE A 547 -1.66 10.74 23.30
N TYR A 548 -0.62 11.03 24.09
CA TYR A 548 0.52 11.82 23.64
C TYR A 548 1.81 11.00 23.73
N TRP A 549 2.78 11.30 22.88
CA TRP A 549 4.07 10.62 22.89
C TRP A 549 5.07 11.27 23.84
N GLN A 550 5.62 10.49 24.77
CA GLN A 550 6.77 10.83 25.61
C GLN A 550 7.54 9.55 25.94
N ASP A 551 8.44 9.15 25.04
CA ASP A 551 9.18 7.86 25.01
C ASP A 551 8.28 6.61 24.88
N GLN A 552 6.99 6.75 25.17
CA GLN A 552 5.91 5.80 25.00
C GLN A 552 4.59 6.59 24.80
N TRP A 553 3.52 5.89 24.41
CA TRP A 553 2.18 6.48 24.36
C TRP A 553 1.60 6.61 25.77
N ILE A 554 1.39 7.84 26.24
CA ILE A 554 0.78 8.14 27.55
C ILE A 554 -0.68 8.54 27.33
N SER A 555 -1.60 7.87 28.01
CA SER A 555 -3.04 8.14 27.92
C SER A 555 -3.44 9.45 28.60
N LEU A 556 -4.31 10.21 27.94
CA LEU A 556 -5.01 11.40 28.45
C LEU A 556 -6.46 11.08 28.82
N GLY A 557 -6.82 9.80 28.84
CA GLY A 557 -8.12 9.30 29.31
C GLY A 557 -9.12 8.99 28.19
N ARG A 558 -10.13 8.20 28.59
CA ARG A 558 -11.22 7.76 27.72
C ARG A 558 -12.40 8.72 27.79
N LYS A 559 -13.00 9.03 26.65
CA LYS A 559 -14.17 9.90 26.54
C LYS A 559 -15.17 9.36 25.52
N ARG A 560 -16.45 9.57 25.82
CA ARG A 560 -17.52 9.51 24.82
C ARG A 560 -17.79 10.93 24.30
N PRO A 561 -17.84 11.15 22.98
CA PRO A 561 -18.09 12.48 22.42
C PRO A 561 -19.48 13.00 22.75
N ILE A 562 -19.63 14.32 22.81
CA ILE A 562 -20.93 14.98 22.75
C ILE A 562 -21.04 15.57 21.34
N GLY A 563 -21.94 15.04 20.52
CA GLY A 563 -22.05 15.43 19.11
C GLY A 563 -20.98 14.79 18.22
N ASP A 564 -20.29 15.60 17.42
CA ASP A 564 -19.37 15.19 16.35
C ASP A 564 -17.89 15.50 16.65
N SER A 565 -17.56 15.75 17.91
CA SER A 565 -16.19 16.00 18.36
C SER A 565 -15.95 15.51 19.78
N VAL A 566 -14.69 15.13 20.06
CA VAL A 566 -14.23 14.78 21.41
C VAL A 566 -13.19 15.79 21.87
N VAL A 567 -13.36 16.29 23.10
CA VAL A 567 -12.59 17.43 23.63
C VAL A 567 -11.73 17.00 24.81
N TYR A 568 -10.48 17.45 24.84
CA TYR A 568 -9.52 17.26 25.92
C TYR A 568 -8.90 18.60 26.33
N ASP A 569 -9.03 19.03 27.59
CA ASP A 569 -8.66 20.39 28.03
C ASP A 569 -7.21 20.52 28.58
N ASN A 570 -6.56 19.40 28.90
CA ASN A 570 -5.26 19.37 29.59
C ASN A 570 -4.22 18.60 28.76
N VAL A 571 -4.07 18.95 27.48
CA VAL A 571 -3.15 18.25 26.56
C VAL A 571 -1.82 18.99 26.52
N PRO A 572 -0.65 18.32 26.67
CA PRO A 572 0.66 18.94 26.49
C PRO A 572 0.81 19.60 25.11
N GLN A 573 1.28 20.84 25.07
CA GLN A 573 1.53 21.54 23.80
C GLN A 573 2.66 20.89 23.01
N LYS A 574 2.69 21.09 21.69
CA LYS A 574 3.75 20.58 20.78
C LYS A 574 3.92 19.05 20.79
N ALA A 575 2.95 18.33 21.34
CA ALA A 575 3.00 16.88 21.44
C ALA A 575 2.61 16.21 20.12
N LEU A 576 3.19 15.03 19.88
CA LEU A 576 2.64 14.08 18.91
C LEU A 576 1.47 13.36 19.59
N LEU A 577 0.28 13.49 19.02
CA LEU A 577 -0.97 12.97 19.57
C LEU A 577 -1.47 11.80 18.73
N TRP A 578 -2.18 10.87 19.35
CA TRP A 578 -2.84 9.75 18.67
C TRP A 578 -4.20 9.49 19.31
N LEU A 579 -5.27 9.64 18.53
CA LEU A 579 -6.63 9.36 18.98
C LEU A 579 -7.05 7.96 18.53
N ARG A 580 -7.34 7.11 19.51
CA ARG A 580 -7.83 5.74 19.27
C ARG A 580 -9.33 5.66 19.40
N ASN A 581 -9.97 4.92 18.50
CA ASN A 581 -11.36 4.49 18.66
C ASN A 581 -11.38 3.10 19.29
N LEU A 582 -11.93 2.99 20.49
CA LEU A 582 -11.99 1.73 21.24
C LEU A 582 -13.24 0.90 20.91
N THR A 583 -14.14 1.43 20.07
CA THR A 583 -15.39 0.78 19.68
C THR A 583 -15.27 0.08 18.34
N LYS A 584 -14.77 0.78 17.30
CA LYS A 584 -14.74 0.25 15.92
C LYS A 584 -13.63 0.88 15.06
N GLY A 585 -13.42 0.27 13.89
CA GLY A 585 -12.47 0.73 12.88
C GLY A 585 -11.02 0.37 13.20
N ARG A 586 -10.14 0.56 12.20
CA ARG A 586 -8.69 0.28 12.30
C ARG A 586 -7.80 1.41 11.78
N GLU A 587 -8.41 2.40 11.14
CA GLU A 587 -7.72 3.54 10.56
C GLU A 587 -7.55 4.61 11.63
N GLU A 588 -6.29 4.81 12.03
CA GLU A 588 -5.87 5.82 12.98
C GLU A 588 -4.49 6.37 12.54
N ARG A 589 -4.26 7.67 12.72
CA ARG A 589 -2.94 8.31 12.47
C ARG A 589 -2.55 9.23 13.61
N PRO A 590 -1.25 9.44 13.83
CA PRO A 590 -0.80 10.46 14.74
C PRO A 590 -0.99 11.84 14.10
N PHE A 591 -1.13 12.86 14.93
CA PHE A 591 -1.26 14.25 14.51
C PHE A 591 -0.57 15.17 15.50
N THR A 592 -0.17 16.36 15.05
CA THR A 592 0.10 17.50 15.92
C THR A 592 -1.14 18.38 15.97
N TYR A 593 -1.32 19.14 17.05
CA TYR A 593 -2.40 20.12 17.13
C TYR A 593 -1.80 21.51 16.92
N GLU A 594 -2.15 22.14 15.79
CA GLU A 594 -1.53 23.41 15.37
C GLU A 594 -2.65 24.38 14.97
N ASN A 595 -2.66 25.57 15.57
CA ASN A 595 -3.64 26.62 15.29
C ASN A 595 -5.10 26.15 15.37
N GLY A 596 -5.42 25.29 16.34
CA GLY A 596 -6.77 24.75 16.55
C GLY A 596 -7.18 23.65 15.56
N LYS A 597 -6.23 23.04 14.85
CA LYS A 597 -6.48 21.97 13.86
C LYS A 597 -5.60 20.75 14.12
N GLN A 598 -6.12 19.58 13.74
CA GLN A 598 -5.35 18.34 13.66
C GLN A 598 -4.51 18.37 12.37
N ILE A 599 -3.19 18.34 12.49
CA ILE A 599 -2.26 18.21 11.37
C ILE A 599 -1.73 16.78 11.34
N TRP A 600 -2.09 16.04 10.29
CA TRP A 600 -1.88 14.60 10.20
C TRP A 600 -0.49 14.23 9.69
N TRP A 601 0.07 13.19 10.29
CA TRP A 601 1.39 12.66 9.96
C TRP A 601 1.31 11.23 9.53
#